data_AF-A0A409V6V0-F1
#
_entry.id   AF-A0A409V6V0-F1
#
_cell.length_a   1.000
_cell.length_b   1.000
_cell.length_c   1.000
_cell.angle_alpha   90.00
_cell.angle_beta   90.00
_cell.angle_gamma   90.00
#
_symmetry.space_group_name_H-M   'P 1'
#
loop_
_entity.id
_entity.type
_entity.pdbx_description
1 polymer ?
#
loop_
_entity_poly.entity_id
_entity_poly.type
_entity_poly.pdbx_seq_one_letter_code
_entity_poly.pdbx_strand_id
1 'polypeptide(L)'
;MCKGDGSIRMSGDEDNILLLSQLKQANPEKFKRLQERFIKPSSSGGPCPEPSFPGCQEFFHKFIVAASCPLNSTDFESTLSEETETAQESDEDQKEKFISILLTLKLVGKFLGFVTFLPYKNTSKLPDDTEAAYMALRKHEHPPIDLHECLRVAVYMRHLTLTVPWVVEFLSMMDLMAPNLDYYQLVLCMLLFIHRSMTIT
;
A
#
# COMPACT_ATOMS: atom_id res chain seq x y z
N MET A 1 14.66 -25.18 2.02
CA MET A 1 15.48 -24.96 3.23
C MET A 1 16.65 -24.05 2.86
N CYS A 2 16.55 -22.75 3.10
CA CYS A 2 17.69 -21.85 3.01
C CYS A 2 18.20 -21.60 4.43
N LYS A 3 19.37 -22.15 4.76
CA LYS A 3 20.08 -21.82 6.00
C LYS A 3 20.71 -20.43 5.81
N GLY A 4 20.13 -19.43 6.44
CA GLY A 4 20.80 -18.14 6.66
C GLY A 4 21.52 -18.22 7.99
N ASP A 5 22.85 -18.25 7.95
CA ASP A 5 23.67 -18.19 9.15
C ASP A 5 24.80 -17.19 8.92
N GLY A 6 25.10 -16.39 9.94
CA GLY A 6 26.34 -15.61 10.02
C GLY A 6 26.21 -14.09 9.87
N SER A 7 25.95 -13.44 11.01
CA SER A 7 26.49 -12.14 11.43
C SER A 7 27.47 -11.45 10.44
N ILE A 8 27.00 -10.46 9.68
CA ILE A 8 27.88 -9.51 9.00
C ILE A 8 28.31 -8.48 10.04
N ARG A 9 29.44 -8.76 10.69
CA ARG A 9 30.26 -7.71 11.30
C ARG A 9 30.78 -6.81 10.16
N MET A 10 30.62 -5.51 10.30
CA MET A 10 31.19 -4.51 9.38
C MET A 10 32.71 -4.66 9.35
N SER A 11 33.22 -5.41 8.38
CA SER A 11 34.64 -5.57 8.10
C SER A 11 35.01 -4.70 6.90
N GLY A 12 36.22 -4.15 6.92
CA GLY A 12 36.64 -2.98 6.14
C GLY A 12 36.53 -3.12 4.62
N ASP A 13 36.78 -1.99 3.95
CA ASP A 13 36.68 -1.86 2.49
C ASP A 13 37.41 -2.97 1.71
N GLU A 14 38.49 -3.54 2.24
CA GLU A 14 39.23 -4.65 1.61
C GLU A 14 38.41 -5.94 1.49
N ASP A 15 37.63 -6.30 2.51
CA ASP A 15 36.79 -7.50 2.47
C ASP A 15 35.63 -7.35 1.49
N ASN A 16 35.10 -6.13 1.37
CA ASN A 16 34.10 -5.80 0.36
C ASN A 16 34.67 -5.87 -1.06
N ILE A 17 35.91 -5.40 -1.26
CA ILE A 17 36.61 -5.50 -2.54
C ILE A 17 36.88 -6.97 -2.90
N LEU A 18 37.32 -7.78 -1.94
CA LEU A 18 37.54 -9.21 -2.13
C LEU A 18 36.23 -9.93 -2.51
N LEU A 19 35.13 -9.64 -1.81
CA LEU A 19 33.81 -10.18 -2.13
C LEU A 19 33.34 -9.81 -3.55
N LEU A 20 33.52 -8.54 -3.95
CA LEU A 20 33.17 -8.08 -5.30
C LEU A 20 34.03 -8.76 -6.38
N SER A 21 35.31 -8.98 -6.11
CA SER A 21 36.23 -9.67 -7.02
C SER A 21 35.83 -11.14 -7.22
N GLN A 22 35.43 -11.82 -6.14
CA GLN A 22 34.93 -13.19 -6.18
C GLN A 22 33.59 -13.26 -6.93
N LEU A 23 32.68 -12.30 -6.70
CA LEU A 23 31.40 -12.24 -7.41
C LEU A 23 31.58 -12.03 -8.92
N LYS A 24 32.55 -11.19 -9.31
CA LYS A 24 32.90 -10.95 -10.72
C LYS A 24 33.41 -12.22 -11.42
N GLN A 25 34.19 -13.05 -10.72
CA GLN A 25 34.69 -14.31 -11.26
C GLN A 25 33.61 -15.41 -11.29
N ALA A 26 32.84 -15.55 -10.20
CA ALA A 26 31.85 -16.63 -10.08
C ALA A 26 30.58 -16.39 -10.90
N ASN A 27 30.13 -15.13 -11.04
CA ASN A 27 28.87 -14.79 -11.69
C ASN A 27 28.98 -13.45 -12.46
N PRO A 28 29.65 -13.42 -13.62
CA PRO A 28 29.90 -12.19 -14.37
C PRO A 28 28.62 -11.47 -14.81
N GLU A 29 27.57 -12.23 -15.18
CA GLU A 29 26.22 -11.72 -15.49
C GLU A 29 25.60 -10.96 -14.31
N LYS A 30 25.66 -11.53 -13.09
CA LYS A 30 25.09 -10.93 -11.87
C LYS A 30 25.90 -9.73 -11.42
N PHE A 31 27.23 -9.78 -11.56
CA PHE A 31 28.12 -8.65 -11.30
C PHE A 31 27.83 -7.49 -12.27
N LYS A 32 27.65 -7.77 -13.57
CA LYS A 32 27.27 -6.77 -14.57
C LYS A 32 25.92 -6.12 -14.24
N ARG A 33 24.89 -6.90 -13.89
CA ARG A 33 23.59 -6.38 -13.43
C ARG A 33 23.71 -5.53 -12.16
N LEU A 34 24.57 -5.92 -11.22
CA LEU A 34 24.85 -5.15 -10.01
C LEU A 34 25.51 -3.81 -10.35
N GLN A 35 26.54 -3.82 -11.19
CA GLN A 35 27.21 -2.62 -11.68
C GLN A 35 26.24 -1.71 -12.45
N GLU A 36 25.36 -2.29 -13.28
CA GLU A 36 24.31 -1.55 -13.98
C GLU A 36 23.33 -0.87 -13.02
N ARG A 37 23.01 -1.47 -11.86
CA ARG A 37 22.17 -0.84 -10.82
C ARG A 37 22.84 0.35 -10.12
N PHE A 38 24.17 0.37 -10.03
CA PHE A 38 24.90 1.50 -9.47
C PHE A 38 24.97 2.69 -10.41
N ILE A 39 24.94 2.45 -11.73
CA ILE A 39 25.15 3.48 -12.76
C ILE A 39 23.82 3.92 -13.38
N LYS A 40 22.81 3.04 -13.39
CA LYS A 40 21.44 3.36 -13.79
C LYS A 40 20.55 3.31 -12.54
N PRO A 41 20.01 4.45 -12.07
CA PRO A 41 18.95 4.40 -11.07
C PRO A 41 17.85 3.52 -11.63
N SER A 42 17.50 2.45 -10.89
CA SER A 42 16.41 1.58 -11.28
C SER A 42 15.14 2.42 -11.44
N SER A 43 14.52 2.38 -12.62
CA SER A 43 13.23 3.06 -12.87
C SER A 43 12.10 2.50 -12.02
N SER A 44 12.32 1.34 -11.37
CA SER A 44 11.51 0.88 -10.25
C SER A 44 11.93 1.67 -9.00
N GLY A 45 11.15 2.69 -8.67
CA GLY A 45 11.38 3.52 -7.49
C GLY A 45 11.47 2.66 -6.23
N GLY A 46 12.59 2.76 -5.51
CA GLY A 46 12.78 2.24 -4.15
C GLY A 46 12.35 0.79 -3.85
N PRO A 47 12.45 0.37 -2.57
CA PRO A 47 11.82 -0.85 -2.09
C PRO A 47 10.28 -0.74 -1.99
N CYS A 48 9.73 0.47 -2.11
CA CYS A 48 8.31 0.76 -2.15
C CYS A 48 8.05 1.75 -3.31
N PRO A 49 7.69 1.25 -4.50
CA PRO A 49 7.37 2.13 -5.63
C PRO A 49 6.08 2.90 -5.36
N GLU A 50 5.98 4.11 -5.90
CA GLU A 50 4.75 4.89 -5.82
C GLU A 50 3.57 4.10 -6.40
N PRO A 51 2.37 4.24 -5.81
CA PRO A 51 1.20 3.55 -6.30
C PRO A 51 0.86 4.03 -7.72
N SER A 52 0.72 3.08 -8.65
CA SER A 52 0.44 3.35 -10.07
C SER A 52 -0.80 2.61 -10.55
N PHE A 53 -1.47 3.10 -11.60
CA PHE A 53 -2.68 2.49 -12.18
C PHE A 53 -2.38 1.87 -13.55
N PRO A 54 -1.93 0.60 -13.61
CA PRO A 54 -1.55 -0.03 -14.88
C PRO A 54 -2.76 -0.52 -15.70
N GLY A 55 -2.56 -0.68 -17.01
CA GLY A 55 -3.53 -1.29 -17.92
C GLY A 55 -4.86 -0.54 -17.95
N CYS A 56 -5.98 -1.27 -17.85
CA CYS A 56 -7.32 -0.67 -17.88
C CYS A 56 -7.58 0.31 -16.73
N GLN A 57 -6.82 0.23 -15.62
CA GLN A 57 -6.97 1.15 -14.50
C GLN A 57 -6.57 2.58 -14.87
N GLU A 58 -5.64 2.74 -15.81
CA GLU A 58 -5.15 4.04 -16.26
C GLU A 58 -6.27 4.89 -16.85
N PHE A 59 -7.20 4.26 -17.57
CA PHE A 59 -8.38 4.92 -18.11
C PHE A 59 -9.23 5.53 -16.99
N PHE A 60 -9.60 4.74 -15.98
CA PHE A 60 -10.43 5.21 -14.86
C PHE A 60 -9.72 6.27 -14.03
N HIS A 61 -8.41 6.11 -13.79
CA HIS A 61 -7.61 7.12 -13.12
C HIS A 61 -7.65 8.45 -13.88
N LYS A 62 -7.37 8.45 -15.19
CA LYS A 62 -7.43 9.66 -16.03
C LYS A 62 -8.83 10.25 -16.10
N PHE A 63 -9.85 9.39 -16.16
CA PHE A 63 -11.25 9.81 -16.15
C PHE A 63 -11.61 10.54 -14.86
N ILE A 64 -11.27 9.98 -13.70
CA ILE A 64 -11.52 10.61 -12.39
C ILE A 64 -10.79 11.95 -12.31
N VAL A 65 -9.51 12.01 -12.71
CA VAL A 65 -8.75 13.28 -12.71
C VAL A 65 -9.40 14.32 -13.62
N ALA A 66 -9.83 13.92 -14.83
CA ALA A 66 -10.52 14.81 -15.76
C ALA A 66 -11.92 15.24 -15.26
N ALA A 67 -12.60 14.36 -14.52
CA ALA A 67 -13.92 14.61 -13.95
C ALA A 67 -13.89 15.37 -12.61
N SER A 68 -12.73 15.48 -11.95
CA SER A 68 -12.54 16.11 -10.63
C SER A 68 -12.67 17.64 -10.62
N CYS A 69 -13.45 18.21 -11.55
CA CYS A 69 -14.22 19.42 -11.27
C CYS A 69 -15.23 19.09 -10.14
N PRO A 70 -15.52 20.01 -9.21
CA PRO A 70 -15.95 19.69 -7.85
C PRO A 70 -17.32 19.00 -7.85
N LEU A 71 -17.31 17.68 -7.81
CA LEU A 71 -18.44 16.83 -7.49
C LEU A 71 -18.04 16.05 -6.24
N ASN A 72 -18.59 16.51 -5.12
CA ASN A 72 -18.46 15.87 -3.83
C ASN A 72 -18.91 14.40 -3.95
N SER A 73 -17.99 13.48 -3.68
CA SER A 73 -18.25 12.04 -3.65
C SER A 73 -18.87 11.65 -2.31
N THR A 74 -20.17 11.82 -2.17
CA THR A 74 -20.98 11.04 -1.25
C THR A 74 -21.57 9.86 -2.02
N ASP A 75 -21.63 8.70 -1.36
CA ASP A 75 -22.25 7.44 -1.82
C ASP A 75 -21.31 6.46 -2.55
N PHE A 76 -20.44 5.81 -1.77
CA PHE A 76 -19.79 4.55 -2.15
C PHE A 76 -19.96 3.49 -1.04
N GLU A 77 -21.17 3.36 -0.48
CA GLU A 77 -21.47 2.46 0.64
C GLU A 77 -22.49 1.35 0.31
N SER A 78 -22.60 0.92 -0.95
CA SER A 78 -23.62 -0.10 -1.30
C SER A 78 -23.19 -1.11 -2.36
N THR A 79 -22.01 -1.72 -2.24
CA THR A 79 -21.63 -2.83 -3.13
C THR A 79 -20.80 -3.93 -2.44
N LEU A 80 -21.07 -4.19 -1.15
CA LEU A 80 -20.45 -5.34 -0.44
C LEU A 80 -21.47 -6.35 0.10
N SER A 81 -22.71 -6.30 -0.38
CA SER A 81 -23.81 -7.17 0.12
C SER A 81 -24.56 -7.86 -1.01
N GLU A 82 -23.87 -8.62 -1.86
CA GLU A 82 -24.47 -9.59 -2.78
C GLU A 82 -23.44 -10.73 -2.94
N GLU A 83 -23.69 -12.04 -2.87
CA GLU A 83 -24.80 -12.92 -2.50
C GLU A 83 -24.09 -14.26 -2.15
N THR A 84 -24.49 -14.96 -1.10
CA THR A 84 -24.09 -16.37 -0.91
C THR A 84 -25.26 -17.27 -1.26
N GLU A 85 -25.44 -17.55 -2.56
CA GLU A 85 -26.21 -18.71 -2.99
C GLU A 85 -25.35 -19.96 -2.78
N THR A 86 -25.84 -20.86 -1.93
CA THR A 86 -25.19 -22.13 -1.60
C THR A 86 -25.38 -23.14 -2.73
N ALA A 87 -24.46 -23.14 -3.70
CA ALA A 87 -24.17 -24.31 -4.51
C ALA A 87 -22.96 -25.06 -3.90
N GLN A 88 -22.99 -26.39 -3.88
CA GLN A 88 -21.82 -27.20 -3.50
C GLN A 88 -20.73 -27.02 -4.55
N GLU A 89 -19.88 -26.03 -4.32
CA GLU A 89 -18.74 -25.72 -5.15
C GLU A 89 -17.49 -26.45 -4.66
N SER A 90 -16.62 -26.79 -5.61
CA SER A 90 -15.33 -27.41 -5.30
C SER A 90 -14.49 -26.46 -4.43
N ASP A 91 -13.60 -27.01 -3.60
CA ASP A 91 -12.63 -26.22 -2.83
C ASP A 91 -11.77 -25.31 -3.75
N GLU A 92 -11.56 -25.70 -5.01
CA GLU A 92 -10.88 -24.85 -6.00
C GLU A 92 -11.72 -23.64 -6.42
N ASP A 93 -13.03 -23.83 -6.68
CA ASP A 93 -13.94 -22.77 -7.10
C ASP A 93 -14.08 -21.71 -5.98
N GLN A 94 -14.17 -22.16 -4.72
CA GLN A 94 -14.22 -21.29 -3.55
C GLN A 94 -12.94 -20.46 -3.38
N LYS A 95 -11.78 -21.06 -3.65
CA LYS A 95 -10.49 -20.38 -3.61
C LYS A 95 -10.36 -19.35 -4.72
N GLU A 96 -10.77 -19.68 -5.94
CA GLU A 96 -10.78 -18.73 -7.06
C GLU A 96 -11.71 -17.54 -6.80
N LYS A 97 -12.90 -17.81 -6.26
CA LYS A 97 -13.84 -16.77 -5.82
C LYS A 97 -13.23 -15.87 -4.75
N PHE A 98 -12.61 -16.45 -3.73
CA PHE A 98 -11.94 -15.67 -2.69
C PHE A 98 -10.83 -14.77 -3.27
N ILE A 99 -9.99 -15.31 -4.16
CA ILE A 99 -8.93 -14.53 -4.82
C ILE A 99 -9.54 -13.39 -5.65
N SER A 100 -10.61 -13.67 -6.40
CA SER A 100 -11.33 -12.66 -7.20
C SER A 100 -11.88 -11.53 -6.32
N ILE A 101 -12.56 -11.88 -5.22
CA ILE A 101 -13.07 -10.92 -4.23
C ILE A 101 -11.93 -10.10 -3.64
N LEU A 102 -10.85 -10.75 -3.22
CA LEU A 102 -9.69 -10.08 -2.63
C LEU A 102 -9.07 -9.08 -3.61
N LEU A 103 -8.84 -9.47 -4.86
CA LEU A 103 -8.28 -8.59 -5.89
C LEU A 103 -9.20 -7.42 -6.22
N THR A 104 -10.51 -7.67 -6.30
CA THR A 104 -11.51 -6.63 -6.52
C THR A 104 -11.52 -5.64 -5.37
N LEU A 105 -11.53 -6.13 -4.13
CA LEU A 105 -11.53 -5.30 -2.93
C LEU A 105 -10.25 -4.48 -2.80
N LYS A 106 -9.09 -5.06 -3.13
CA LYS A 106 -7.82 -4.33 -3.23
C LYS A 106 -7.90 -3.18 -4.24
N LEU A 107 -8.47 -3.44 -5.42
CA LEU A 107 -8.61 -2.43 -6.46
C LEU A 107 -9.57 -1.30 -6.04
N VAL A 108 -10.71 -1.65 -5.44
CA VAL A 108 -11.67 -0.68 -4.91
C VAL A 108 -11.03 0.16 -3.80
N GLY A 109 -10.35 -0.47 -2.84
CA GLY A 109 -9.64 0.23 -1.77
C GLY A 109 -8.62 1.24 -2.32
N LYS A 110 -7.89 0.86 -3.35
CA LYS A 110 -6.94 1.73 -4.05
C LYS A 110 -7.61 2.95 -4.69
N PHE A 111 -8.69 2.76 -5.45
CA PHE A 111 -9.42 3.87 -6.07
C PHE A 111 -10.11 4.76 -5.05
N LEU A 112 -10.65 4.17 -3.99
CA LEU A 112 -11.27 4.91 -2.90
C LEU A 112 -10.25 5.79 -2.17
N GLY A 113 -9.07 5.24 -1.87
CA GLY A 113 -7.97 6.02 -1.31
C GLY A 113 -7.58 7.15 -2.25
N PHE A 114 -7.45 6.85 -3.55
CA PHE A 114 -7.16 7.87 -4.55
C PHE A 114 -8.17 9.01 -4.53
N VAL A 115 -9.48 8.73 -4.60
CA VAL A 115 -10.53 9.77 -4.56
C VAL A 115 -10.53 10.52 -3.23
N THR A 116 -10.33 9.83 -2.11
CA THR A 116 -10.30 10.45 -0.77
C THR A 116 -9.14 11.43 -0.62
N PHE A 117 -7.96 11.10 -1.17
CA PHE A 117 -6.75 11.91 -1.00
C PHE A 117 -6.51 12.91 -2.13
N LEU A 118 -7.15 12.73 -3.30
CA LEU A 118 -6.98 13.57 -4.48
C LEU A 118 -7.20 15.07 -4.21
N PRO A 119 -8.23 15.51 -3.46
CA PRO A 119 -8.45 16.93 -3.17
C PRO A 119 -7.30 17.59 -2.40
N TYR A 120 -6.50 16.79 -1.68
CA TYR A 120 -5.42 17.27 -0.81
C TYR A 120 -4.02 17.06 -1.41
N LYS A 121 -3.92 16.54 -2.64
CA LYS A 121 -2.64 16.35 -3.32
C LYS A 121 -2.06 17.71 -3.74
N ASN A 122 -1.30 18.31 -2.85
CA ASN A 122 -0.46 19.47 -3.17
C ASN A 122 0.94 18.99 -3.57
N THR A 123 1.33 19.30 -4.80
CA THR A 123 2.67 19.00 -5.34
C THR A 123 3.71 20.03 -4.93
N SER A 124 3.29 21.15 -4.36
CA SER A 124 4.16 22.21 -3.84
C SER A 124 4.05 22.31 -2.33
N LYS A 125 5.19 22.51 -1.65
CA LYS A 125 5.22 22.73 -0.21
C LYS A 125 4.53 24.07 0.08
N LEU A 126 3.41 24.01 0.78
CA LEU A 126 2.69 25.20 1.24
C LEU A 126 3.52 25.95 2.29
N PRO A 127 3.38 27.27 2.42
CA PRO A 127 3.91 28.01 3.57
C PRO A 127 3.41 27.42 4.90
N ASP A 128 4.27 27.39 5.93
CA ASP A 128 3.98 26.72 7.21
C ASP A 128 2.67 27.22 7.86
N ASP A 129 2.35 28.52 7.74
CA ASP A 129 1.12 29.12 8.27
C ASP A 129 -0.15 28.64 7.56
N THR A 130 -0.08 28.36 6.25
CA THR A 130 -1.23 27.86 5.49
C THR A 130 -1.38 26.36 5.68
N GLU A 131 -0.29 25.60 5.83
CA GLU A 131 -0.30 24.17 6.15
C GLU A 131 -1.04 23.90 7.47
N ALA A 132 -0.76 24.69 8.51
CA ALA A 132 -1.46 24.59 9.80
C ALA A 132 -2.97 24.86 9.68
N ALA A 133 -3.36 25.87 8.89
CA ALA A 133 -4.77 26.18 8.63
C ALA A 133 -5.47 25.06 7.83
N TYR A 134 -4.82 24.50 6.81
CA TYR A 134 -5.33 23.36 6.04
C TYR A 134 -5.47 22.10 6.91
N MET A 135 -4.50 21.82 7.78
CA MET A 135 -4.58 20.71 8.73
C MET A 135 -5.73 20.88 9.73
N ALA A 136 -5.96 22.11 10.22
CA ALA A 136 -7.08 22.40 11.12
C ALA A 136 -8.44 22.18 10.45
N LEU A 137 -8.60 22.58 9.18
CA LEU A 137 -9.81 22.31 8.39
C LEU A 137 -10.07 20.82 8.23
N ARG A 138 -9.04 20.06 7.84
CA ARG A 138 -9.14 18.63 7.57
C ARG A 138 -9.32 17.78 8.82
N LYS A 139 -8.87 18.25 9.99
CA LYS A 139 -9.08 17.56 11.27
C LYS A 139 -10.58 17.36 11.59
N HIS A 140 -11.45 18.19 11.05
CA HIS A 140 -12.89 18.10 11.22
C HIS A 140 -13.59 17.26 10.15
N GLU A 141 -12.86 16.78 9.14
CA GLU A 141 -13.41 16.00 8.04
C GLU A 141 -13.14 14.51 8.30
N HIS A 142 -14.22 13.75 8.45
CA HIS A 142 -14.12 12.31 8.65
C HIS A 142 -14.05 11.62 7.29
N PRO A 143 -13.13 10.65 7.10
CA PRO A 143 -13.10 9.88 5.86
C PRO A 143 -14.42 9.12 5.69
N PRO A 144 -14.85 8.87 4.45
CA PRO A 144 -16.14 8.26 4.15
C PRO A 144 -16.26 6.83 4.69
N ILE A 145 -15.14 6.17 5.02
CA ILE A 145 -15.10 4.84 5.61
C ILE A 145 -14.27 4.85 6.89
N ASP A 146 -14.83 4.28 7.96
CA ASP A 146 -14.14 4.04 9.23
C ASP A 146 -13.22 2.81 9.13
N LEU A 147 -12.00 3.04 8.65
CA LEU A 147 -10.94 2.06 8.53
C LEU A 147 -10.55 1.44 9.88
N HIS A 148 -10.61 2.23 10.96
CA HIS A 148 -10.27 1.74 12.29
C HIS A 148 -11.29 0.70 12.74
N GLU A 149 -12.58 0.98 12.55
CA GLU A 149 -13.66 0.03 12.84
C GLU A 149 -13.57 -1.22 11.95
N CYS A 150 -13.31 -1.06 10.65
CA CYS A 150 -13.10 -2.20 9.74
C CYS A 150 -11.97 -3.13 10.23
N LEU A 151 -10.84 -2.58 10.66
CA LEU A 151 -9.73 -3.35 11.21
C LEU A 151 -10.08 -4.00 12.54
N ARG A 152 -10.81 -3.30 13.42
CA ARG A 152 -11.25 -3.82 14.71
C ARG A 152 -12.17 -5.03 14.55
N VAL A 153 -13.16 -4.92 13.66
CA VAL A 153 -14.06 -6.03 13.32
C VAL A 153 -13.28 -7.17 12.69
N ALA A 154 -12.34 -6.89 11.78
CA ALA A 154 -11.53 -7.92 11.15
C ALA A 154 -10.64 -8.69 12.14
N VAL A 155 -10.08 -8.03 13.16
CA VAL A 155 -9.34 -8.69 14.24
C VAL A 155 -10.27 -9.60 15.04
N TYR A 156 -11.45 -9.11 15.42
CA TYR A 156 -12.43 -9.88 16.18
C TYR A 156 -12.92 -11.12 15.39
N MET A 157 -13.22 -10.95 14.11
CA MET A 157 -13.69 -12.01 13.21
C MET A 157 -12.57 -12.87 12.62
N ARG A 158 -11.30 -12.55 12.87
CA ARG A 158 -10.11 -13.20 12.27
C ARG A 158 -10.05 -13.14 10.74
N HIS A 159 -10.65 -12.13 10.12
CA HIS A 159 -10.70 -11.94 8.66
C HIS A 159 -9.60 -11.00 8.15
N LEU A 160 -8.41 -11.05 8.76
CA LEU A 160 -7.33 -10.10 8.47
C LEU A 160 -6.74 -10.28 7.05
N THR A 161 -6.76 -11.50 6.52
CA THR A 161 -6.31 -11.81 5.15
C THR A 161 -7.13 -11.10 4.08
N LEU A 162 -8.41 -10.81 4.37
CA LEU A 162 -9.27 -10.06 3.46
C LEU A 162 -9.14 -8.56 3.71
N THR A 163 -9.19 -8.12 4.97
CA THR A 163 -9.28 -6.70 5.31
C THR A 163 -7.97 -5.94 5.18
N VAL A 164 -6.86 -6.51 5.65
CA VAL A 164 -5.56 -5.81 5.66
C VAL A 164 -5.10 -5.42 4.25
N PRO A 165 -5.17 -6.29 3.23
CA PRO A 165 -4.67 -5.95 1.90
C PRO A 165 -5.34 -4.74 1.26
N TRP A 166 -6.67 -4.59 1.35
CA TRP A 166 -7.34 -3.44 0.73
C TRP A 166 -7.15 -2.15 1.54
N VAL A 167 -7.09 -2.24 2.88
CA VAL A 167 -6.79 -1.08 3.73
C VAL A 167 -5.39 -0.54 3.42
N VAL A 168 -4.41 -1.42 3.22
CA VAL A 168 -3.06 -1.01 2.82
C VAL A 168 -3.05 -0.36 1.43
N GLU A 169 -3.80 -0.89 0.45
CA GLU A 169 -3.93 -0.26 -0.87
C GLU A 169 -4.61 1.11 -0.78
N PHE A 170 -5.63 1.27 0.06
CA PHE A 170 -6.23 2.58 0.35
C PHE A 170 -5.21 3.57 0.92
N LEU A 171 -4.49 3.17 1.97
CA LEU A 171 -3.51 4.02 2.64
C LEU A 171 -2.30 4.31 1.74
N SER A 172 -1.99 3.45 0.77
CA SER A 172 -0.92 3.70 -0.19
C SER A 172 -1.14 4.99 -1.00
N MET A 173 -2.41 5.43 -1.13
CA MET A 173 -2.78 6.65 -1.85
C MET A 173 -2.74 7.92 -1.00
N MET A 174 -2.38 7.81 0.28
CA MET A 174 -2.30 8.95 1.20
C MET A 174 -1.45 10.09 0.62
N ASP A 175 -1.93 11.32 0.82
CA ASP A 175 -1.11 12.51 0.64
C ASP A 175 -0.11 12.66 1.80
N LEU A 176 0.83 13.60 1.65
CA LEU A 176 1.92 13.80 2.61
C LEU A 176 1.45 14.23 4.01
N MET A 177 0.27 14.84 4.12
CA MET A 177 -0.24 15.38 5.39
C MET A 177 -1.11 14.38 6.14
N ALA A 178 -1.73 13.42 5.45
CA ALA A 178 -2.63 12.45 6.06
C ALA A 178 -2.03 11.70 7.27
N PRO A 179 -0.75 11.24 7.26
CA PRO A 179 -0.16 10.56 8.42
C PRO A 179 -0.05 11.41 9.69
N ASN A 180 -0.16 12.74 9.58
CA ASN A 180 -0.11 13.64 10.74
C ASN A 180 -1.48 13.83 11.40
N LEU A 181 -2.56 13.35 10.79
CA LEU A 181 -3.90 13.42 11.36
C LEU A 181 -4.10 12.29 12.38
N ASP A 182 -4.66 12.65 13.54
CA ASP A 182 -4.89 11.74 14.68
C ASP A 182 -5.58 10.43 14.26
N TYR A 183 -6.57 10.53 13.35
CA TYR A 183 -7.30 9.37 12.83
C TYR A 183 -6.41 8.39 12.06
N TYR A 184 -5.62 8.85 11.09
CA TYR A 184 -4.77 7.96 10.31
C TYR A 184 -3.60 7.43 11.15
N GLN A 185 -3.10 8.19 12.13
CA GLN A 185 -2.14 7.68 13.12
C GLN A 185 -2.71 6.49 13.89
N LEU A 186 -3.96 6.58 14.35
CA LEU A 186 -4.63 5.47 15.04
C LEU A 186 -4.73 4.22 14.15
N VAL A 187 -5.17 4.38 12.90
CA VAL A 187 -5.26 3.29 11.91
C VAL A 187 -3.88 2.65 11.65
N LEU A 188 -2.84 3.47 11.44
CA LEU A 188 -1.47 3.00 11.23
C LEU A 188 -0.92 2.26 12.45
N CYS A 189 -1.18 2.76 13.66
CA CYS A 189 -0.81 2.08 14.90
C CYS A 189 -1.50 0.73 15.03
N MET A 190 -2.77 0.63 14.64
CA MET A 190 -3.52 -0.62 14.65
C MET A 190 -2.95 -1.64 13.65
N LEU A 191 -2.58 -1.22 12.43
CA LEU A 191 -1.91 -2.07 11.46
C LEU A 191 -0.54 -2.57 11.97
N LEU A 192 0.23 -1.69 12.62
CA LEU A 192 1.50 -2.05 13.23
C LEU A 192 1.31 -3.07 14.35
N PHE A 193 0.28 -2.90 15.18
CA PHE A 193 -0.09 -3.87 16.22
C PHE A 193 -0.44 -5.23 15.61
N ILE A 194 -1.27 -5.27 14.57
CA ILE A 194 -1.63 -6.49 13.84
C ILE A 194 -0.37 -7.19 13.33
N HIS A 195 0.50 -6.46 12.61
CA HIS A 195 1.75 -7.02 12.08
C HIS A 195 2.63 -7.63 13.18
N ARG A 196 2.83 -6.90 14.28
CA ARG A 196 3.64 -7.38 15.41
C ARG A 196 3.03 -8.60 16.08
N SER A 197 1.71 -8.64 16.26
CA SER A 197 1.02 -9.80 16.84
C SER A 197 1.15 -11.06 15.98
N MET A 198 1.14 -10.92 14.65
CA MET A 198 1.34 -12.06 13.74
C MET A 198 2.79 -12.55 13.68
N THR A 199 3.77 -11.66 13.86
CA THR A 199 5.20 -12.04 13.80
C THR A 199 5.68 -12.77 15.07
N ILE A 200 4.91 -12.71 16.16
CA ILE A 200 5.24 -13.32 17.46
C ILE A 200 4.67 -14.75 17.60
N THR A 201 3.98 -15.27 16.58
CA THR A 201 3.44 -16.65 16.56
C THR A 201 4.22 -17.51 15.58
#